data_AF-A0A0K2ZTU2-F1
#
_entry.id   AF-A0A0K2ZTU2-F1
#
_cell.length_a   1.000
_cell.length_b   1.000
_cell.length_c   1.000
_cell.angle_alpha   90.00
_cell.angle_beta   90.00
_cell.angle_gamma   90.00
#
_symmetry.space_group_name_H-M   'P 1'
#
loop_
_entity.id
_entity.type
_entity.pdbx_description
1 polymer ?
#
loop_
_entity_poly.entity_id
_entity_poly.type
_entity_poly.pdbx_seq_one_letter_code
_entity_poly.pdbx_strand_id
1 'polypeptide(L)'
;MISLFAGHERESKRQQIGNPLALLSRHIAFAGIAQAVDAKLSLGTGTRGGRPAWPTVVMVKLLLLQQLYNLSDDALEYQVLDRRSFQQFLGLEHSGKVPDAKTIWVWRERLKTQDLMGDISAAVGQQLQRAGFIARGGQIIDASIVSAPIQRNTREENGQIKQGGEVGQDWNDAKRAQKDVQARWTRKHGKAHYGYKLHASTDRR
;
A
#
# COMPACT_ATOMS: atom_id res chain seq x y z
N MET A 1 4.03 -35.78 1.53
CA MET A 1 2.96 -36.33 2.38
C MET A 1 1.63 -35.84 1.81
N ILE A 2 0.73 -36.74 1.42
CA ILE A 2 -0.58 -36.38 0.84
C ILE A 2 -1.60 -36.42 1.97
N SER A 3 -2.32 -35.31 2.21
CA SER A 3 -3.40 -35.21 3.20
C SER A 3 -4.74 -35.00 2.50
N LEU A 4 -5.78 -35.71 2.95
CA LEU A 4 -7.16 -35.52 2.51
C LEU A 4 -7.70 -34.13 2.89
N PHE A 5 -7.12 -33.49 3.90
CA PHE A 5 -7.53 -32.17 4.40
C PHE A 5 -6.52 -31.06 4.04
N ALA A 6 -5.65 -31.30 3.05
CA ALA A 6 -4.60 -30.36 2.66
C ALA A 6 -5.13 -28.94 2.32
N GLY A 7 -6.39 -28.81 1.89
CA GLY A 7 -7.06 -27.51 1.72
C GLY A 7 -7.26 -26.76 3.05
N HIS A 8 -7.93 -27.40 4.01
CA HIS A 8 -8.22 -26.86 5.34
C HIS A 8 -6.95 -26.61 6.16
N GLU A 9 -5.95 -27.49 6.06
CA GLU A 9 -4.66 -27.32 6.74
C GLU A 9 -3.94 -26.05 6.25
N ARG A 10 -3.87 -25.85 4.93
CA ARG A 10 -3.27 -24.64 4.33
C ARG A 10 -4.05 -23.38 4.72
N GLU A 11 -5.37 -23.47 4.80
CA GLU A 11 -6.20 -22.34 5.23
C GLU A 11 -5.97 -21.97 6.69
N SER A 12 -6.00 -22.95 7.59
CA SER A 12 -5.75 -22.75 9.02
C SER A 12 -4.37 -22.12 9.25
N LYS A 13 -3.35 -22.61 8.54
CA LYS A 13 -2.00 -22.04 8.58
C LYS A 13 -1.97 -20.59 8.07
N ARG A 14 -2.68 -20.26 6.99
CA ARG A 14 -2.78 -18.87 6.49
C ARG A 14 -3.46 -17.95 7.51
N GLN A 15 -4.51 -18.42 8.19
CA GLN A 15 -5.18 -17.64 9.22
C GLN A 15 -4.25 -17.37 10.42
N GLN A 16 -3.43 -18.34 10.82
CA GLN A 16 -2.42 -18.17 11.87
C GLN A 16 -1.33 -17.16 11.48
N ILE A 17 -0.89 -17.14 10.23
CA ILE A 17 0.11 -16.17 9.72
C ILE A 17 -0.48 -14.75 9.67
N GLY A 18 -1.80 -14.62 9.56
CA GLY A 18 -2.51 -13.35 9.47
C GLY A 18 -2.84 -13.00 8.02
N ASN A 19 -4.14 -12.98 7.69
CA ASN A 19 -4.62 -12.56 6.38
C ASN A 19 -4.96 -11.05 6.41
N PRO A 20 -4.20 -10.18 5.71
CA PRO A 20 -4.46 -8.74 5.71
C PRO A 20 -5.83 -8.39 5.11
N LEU A 21 -6.35 -9.20 4.17
CA LEU A 21 -7.67 -8.99 3.57
C LEU A 21 -8.80 -9.27 4.58
N ALA A 22 -8.58 -10.18 5.52
CA ALA A 22 -9.54 -10.45 6.59
C ALA A 22 -9.63 -9.26 7.56
N LEU A 23 -8.51 -8.57 7.82
CA LEU A 23 -8.50 -7.33 8.61
C LEU A 23 -9.28 -6.23 7.91
N LEU A 24 -9.05 -6.02 6.61
CA LEU A 24 -9.80 -5.03 5.83
C LEU A 24 -11.31 -5.28 5.85
N SER A 25 -11.73 -6.54 5.71
CA SER A 25 -13.15 -6.93 5.81
C SER A 25 -13.80 -6.62 7.16
N ARG A 26 -13.02 -6.56 8.25
CA ARG A 26 -13.55 -6.21 9.58
C ARG A 26 -13.75 -4.72 9.75
N HIS A 27 -12.91 -3.90 9.12
CA HIS A 27 -12.91 -2.44 9.31
C HIS A 27 -13.70 -1.70 8.23
N ILE A 28 -13.93 -2.31 7.07
CA ILE A 28 -14.65 -1.68 5.95
C ILE A 28 -16.05 -2.29 5.83
N ALA A 29 -17.08 -1.45 6.02
CA ALA A 29 -18.48 -1.75 5.80
C ALA A 29 -18.82 -1.74 4.30
N PHE A 30 -18.38 -2.76 3.56
CA PHE A 30 -18.60 -2.88 2.11
C PHE A 30 -20.08 -2.86 1.70
N ALA A 31 -20.98 -3.39 2.53
CA ALA A 31 -22.41 -3.37 2.25
C ALA A 31 -22.97 -1.94 2.21
N GLY A 32 -22.54 -1.06 3.12
CA GLY A 32 -22.97 0.34 3.14
C GLY A 32 -22.43 1.13 1.93
N ILE A 33 -21.18 0.87 1.53
CA ILE A 33 -20.61 1.47 0.31
C ILE A 33 -21.38 0.99 -0.92
N ALA A 34 -21.66 -0.31 -1.01
CA ALA A 34 -22.42 -0.88 -2.11
C ALA A 34 -23.83 -0.29 -2.21
N GLN A 35 -24.54 -0.13 -1.09
CA GLN A 35 -25.86 0.53 -1.06
C GLN A 35 -25.79 1.97 -1.56
N ALA A 36 -24.77 2.74 -1.16
CA ALA A 36 -24.59 4.11 -1.65
C ALA A 36 -24.31 4.15 -3.16
N VAL A 37 -23.56 3.17 -3.68
CA VAL A 37 -23.31 3.02 -5.12
C VAL A 37 -24.61 2.63 -5.85
N ASP A 38 -25.35 1.63 -5.36
CA ASP A 38 -26.58 1.14 -5.98
C ASP A 38 -27.69 2.21 -6.00
N ALA A 39 -27.72 3.10 -5.01
CA ALA A 39 -28.64 4.24 -5.00
C ALA A 39 -28.39 5.23 -6.14
N LYS A 40 -27.14 5.35 -6.60
CA LYS A 40 -26.73 6.23 -7.71
C LYS A 40 -26.60 5.49 -9.04
N LEU A 41 -26.32 4.19 -8.99
CA LEU A 41 -26.07 3.33 -10.15
C LEU A 41 -27.29 2.42 -10.38
N SER A 42 -28.14 2.79 -11.34
CA SER A 42 -29.25 1.92 -11.74
C SER A 42 -28.75 0.71 -12.53
N LEU A 43 -28.41 -0.38 -11.83
CA LEU A 43 -28.14 -1.67 -12.44
C LEU A 43 -29.48 -2.32 -12.83
N GLY A 44 -29.66 -2.64 -14.11
CA GLY A 44 -30.90 -3.21 -14.62
C GLY A 44 -31.33 -4.44 -13.81
N THR A 45 -32.60 -4.50 -13.42
CA THR A 45 -33.19 -5.48 -12.49
C THR A 45 -33.30 -6.92 -13.03
N GLY A 46 -32.66 -7.23 -14.16
CA GLY A 46 -32.73 -8.55 -14.78
C GLY A 46 -34.08 -8.90 -15.39
N THR A 47 -35.03 -7.96 -15.43
CA THR A 47 -36.42 -8.15 -15.90
C THR A 47 -36.56 -8.56 -17.36
N ARG A 48 -35.49 -8.48 -18.17
CA ARG A 48 -35.45 -8.91 -19.58
C ARG A 48 -34.70 -10.24 -19.81
N GLY A 49 -34.65 -11.12 -18.82
CA GLY A 49 -34.12 -12.50 -18.99
C GLY A 49 -32.61 -12.61 -19.21
N GLY A 50 -31.86 -11.53 -19.00
CA GLY A 50 -30.40 -11.54 -19.06
C GLY A 50 -29.76 -12.12 -17.79
N ARG A 51 -28.48 -12.48 -17.88
CA ARG A 51 -27.69 -12.89 -16.71
C ARG A 51 -27.75 -11.78 -15.65
N PRO A 52 -28.07 -12.10 -14.38
CA PRO A 52 -28.11 -11.09 -13.33
C PRO A 52 -26.76 -10.41 -13.17
N ALA A 53 -26.78 -9.12 -12.83
CA ALA A 53 -25.57 -8.37 -12.52
C ALA A 53 -24.86 -8.98 -11.30
N TRP A 54 -23.54 -8.83 -11.25
CA TRP A 54 -22.77 -9.21 -10.07
C TRP A 54 -23.15 -8.32 -8.88
N PRO A 55 -23.16 -8.86 -7.65
CA PRO A 55 -23.41 -8.04 -6.47
C PRO A 55 -22.41 -6.90 -6.37
N THR A 56 -22.89 -5.68 -6.14
CA THR A 56 -22.06 -4.47 -6.05
C THR A 56 -20.98 -4.58 -4.98
N VAL A 57 -21.25 -5.28 -3.87
CA VAL A 57 -20.27 -5.60 -2.83
C VAL A 57 -19.04 -6.34 -3.40
N VAL A 58 -19.25 -7.32 -4.28
CA VAL A 58 -18.15 -8.07 -4.92
C VAL A 58 -17.34 -7.15 -5.82
N MET A 59 -18.01 -6.31 -6.59
CA MET A 59 -17.36 -5.39 -7.53
C MET A 59 -16.55 -4.29 -6.81
N VAL A 60 -17.06 -3.73 -5.72
CA VAL A 60 -16.32 -2.77 -4.87
C VAL A 60 -15.08 -3.43 -4.27
N LYS A 61 -15.20 -4.66 -3.77
CA LYS A 61 -14.06 -5.42 -3.25
C LYS A 61 -13.02 -5.73 -4.33
N LEU A 62 -13.44 -6.01 -5.56
CA LEU A 62 -12.52 -6.20 -6.69
C LEU A 62 -11.71 -4.95 -7.01
N LEU A 63 -12.33 -3.76 -7.00
CA LEU A 63 -11.59 -2.51 -7.16
C LEU A 63 -10.58 -2.28 -6.04
N LEU A 64 -10.94 -2.62 -4.80
CA LEU A 64 -10.00 -2.50 -3.69
C LEU A 64 -8.80 -3.44 -3.89
N LEU A 65 -9.02 -4.69 -4.28
CA LEU A 65 -7.91 -5.62 -4.60
C LEU A 65 -7.04 -5.09 -5.73
N GLN A 66 -7.66 -4.52 -6.76
CA GLN A 66 -6.94 -3.94 -7.88
C GLN A 66 -6.01 -2.82 -7.46
N GLN A 67 -6.49 -1.91 -6.61
CA GLN A 67 -5.71 -0.79 -6.10
C GLN A 67 -4.62 -1.24 -5.12
N LEU A 68 -4.92 -2.20 -4.24
CA LEU A 68 -3.97 -2.69 -3.23
C LEU A 68 -2.79 -3.45 -3.84
N TYR A 69 -3.04 -4.22 -4.90
CA TYR A 69 -2.02 -5.05 -5.55
C TYR A 69 -1.56 -4.52 -6.90
N ASN A 70 -2.02 -3.32 -7.30
CA ASN A 70 -1.72 -2.68 -8.58
C ASN A 70 -1.93 -3.61 -9.79
N LEU A 71 -3.10 -4.25 -9.86
CA LEU A 71 -3.41 -5.26 -10.87
C LEU A 71 -4.11 -4.65 -12.10
N SER A 72 -3.85 -5.22 -13.28
CA SER A 72 -4.72 -5.01 -14.44
C SER A 72 -6.01 -5.83 -14.32
N ASP A 73 -6.99 -5.60 -15.19
CA ASP A 73 -8.26 -6.31 -15.16
C ASP A 73 -8.07 -7.81 -15.43
N ASP A 74 -7.22 -8.15 -16.42
CA ASP A 74 -6.84 -9.53 -16.74
C ASP A 74 -6.06 -10.20 -15.60
N ALA A 75 -5.12 -9.46 -14.99
CA ALA A 75 -4.36 -9.97 -13.85
C ALA A 75 -5.28 -10.19 -12.65
N LEU A 76 -6.25 -9.32 -12.41
CA LEU A 76 -7.21 -9.48 -11.33
C LEU A 76 -8.08 -10.73 -11.54
N GLU A 77 -8.61 -10.95 -12.73
CA GLU A 77 -9.36 -12.17 -13.07
C GLU A 77 -8.54 -13.43 -12.76
N TYR A 78 -7.32 -13.50 -13.28
CA TYR A 78 -6.43 -14.64 -13.06
C TYR A 78 -6.12 -14.85 -11.56
N GLN A 79 -5.81 -13.78 -10.83
CA GLN A 79 -5.47 -13.86 -9.41
C GLN A 79 -6.66 -14.28 -8.54
N VAL A 80 -7.90 -13.93 -8.92
CA VAL A 80 -9.11 -14.40 -8.21
C VAL A 80 -9.36 -15.89 -8.46
N LEU A 81 -9.04 -16.40 -9.65
CA LEU A 81 -9.13 -17.83 -9.96
C LEU A 81 -8.08 -18.65 -9.20
N ASP A 82 -6.85 -18.14 -9.09
CA ASP A 82 -5.72 -18.85 -8.47
C ASP A 82 -5.71 -18.75 -6.93
N ARG A 83 -5.99 -17.57 -6.38
CA ARG A 83 -5.75 -17.30 -4.96
C ARG A 83 -7.00 -17.44 -4.11
N ARG A 84 -7.01 -18.49 -3.27
CA ARG A 84 -8.07 -18.73 -2.28
C ARG A 84 -8.32 -17.54 -1.35
N SER A 85 -7.29 -16.77 -0.99
CA SER A 85 -7.44 -15.58 -0.15
C SER A 85 -8.30 -14.49 -0.80
N PHE A 86 -8.24 -14.35 -2.13
CA PHE A 86 -9.06 -13.40 -2.87
C PHE A 86 -10.50 -13.90 -2.96
N GLN A 87 -10.69 -15.20 -3.24
CA GLN A 87 -12.01 -15.82 -3.24
C GLN A 87 -12.72 -15.66 -1.89
N GLN A 88 -12.01 -15.89 -0.78
CA GLN A 88 -12.50 -15.68 0.58
C GLN A 88 -12.88 -14.23 0.84
N PHE A 89 -12.01 -13.29 0.47
CA PHE A 89 -12.28 -11.87 0.62
C PHE A 89 -13.53 -11.42 -0.15
N LEU A 90 -13.70 -11.93 -1.37
CA LEU A 90 -14.84 -11.64 -2.25
C LEU A 90 -16.13 -12.38 -1.85
N GLY A 91 -16.05 -13.44 -1.05
CA GLY A 91 -17.18 -14.32 -0.73
C GLY A 91 -17.53 -15.30 -1.87
N LEU A 92 -16.57 -15.61 -2.74
CA LEU A 92 -16.73 -16.48 -3.91
C LEU A 92 -16.13 -17.89 -3.73
N GLU A 93 -15.88 -18.29 -2.48
CA GLU A 93 -15.23 -19.57 -2.12
C GLU A 93 -15.92 -20.82 -2.69
N HIS A 94 -17.24 -20.75 -2.86
CA HIS A 94 -18.09 -21.85 -3.33
C HIS A 94 -18.68 -21.55 -4.73
N SER A 95 -18.23 -20.48 -5.38
CA SER A 95 -18.68 -20.11 -6.72
C SER A 95 -17.71 -20.67 -7.76
N GLY A 96 -18.25 -21.39 -8.75
CA GLY A 96 -17.49 -21.78 -9.94
C GLY A 96 -17.27 -20.65 -10.94
N LYS A 97 -17.81 -19.45 -10.69
CA LYS A 97 -17.72 -18.28 -11.58
C LYS A 97 -17.09 -17.10 -10.85
N VAL A 98 -16.32 -16.31 -11.60
CA VAL A 98 -15.75 -15.03 -11.16
C VAL A 98 -16.08 -13.96 -12.21
N PRO A 99 -16.10 -12.67 -11.85
CA PRO A 99 -16.18 -11.59 -12.84
C PRO A 99 -14.95 -11.63 -13.77
N ASP A 100 -15.20 -11.65 -15.07
CA ASP A 100 -14.14 -11.57 -16.07
C ASP A 100 -13.60 -10.13 -16.19
N ALA A 101 -12.44 -9.97 -16.83
CA ALA A 101 -11.79 -8.68 -17.03
C ALA A 101 -12.71 -7.66 -17.72
N LYS A 102 -13.52 -8.09 -18.69
CA LYS A 102 -14.49 -7.23 -19.38
C LYS A 102 -15.59 -6.74 -18.45
N THR A 103 -16.08 -7.60 -17.57
CA THR A 103 -17.10 -7.25 -16.56
C THR A 103 -16.56 -6.21 -15.60
N ILE A 104 -15.31 -6.38 -15.14
CA ILE A 104 -14.62 -5.44 -14.27
C ILE A 104 -14.46 -4.09 -14.99
N TRP A 105 -14.00 -4.12 -16.24
CA TRP A 105 -13.83 -2.93 -17.08
C TRP A 105 -15.14 -2.18 -17.29
N VAL A 106 -16.21 -2.86 -17.73
CA VAL A 106 -17.53 -2.24 -17.96
C VAL A 106 -18.05 -1.60 -16.68
N TRP A 107 -17.88 -2.26 -15.54
CA TRP A 107 -18.36 -1.71 -14.28
C TRP A 107 -17.56 -0.47 -13.87
N ARG A 108 -16.24 -0.47 -14.05
CA ARG A 108 -15.40 0.72 -13.80
C ARG A 108 -15.80 1.88 -14.70
N GLU A 109 -16.03 1.63 -15.99
CA GLU A 109 -16.41 2.69 -16.92
C GLU A 109 -17.76 3.31 -16.53
N ARG A 110 -18.71 2.51 -16.05
CA ARG A 110 -19.98 3.03 -15.51
C ARG A 110 -19.78 3.90 -14.27
N LEU A 111 -18.91 3.49 -13.33
CA LEU A 111 -18.60 4.30 -12.16
C LEU A 111 -17.94 5.62 -12.53
N LYS A 112 -17.07 5.61 -13.56
CA LYS A 112 -16.41 6.80 -14.07
C LYS A 112 -17.41 7.79 -14.69
N THR A 113 -18.36 7.30 -15.48
CA THR A 113 -19.42 8.14 -16.07
C THR A 113 -20.31 8.81 -15.02
N GLN A 114 -20.49 8.19 -13.86
CA GLN A 114 -21.30 8.70 -12.74
C GLN A 114 -20.45 9.38 -11.65
N ASP A 115 -19.15 9.57 -11.87
CA ASP A 115 -18.17 10.15 -10.92
C ASP A 115 -18.15 9.49 -9.53
N LEU A 116 -18.41 8.18 -9.46
CA LEU A 116 -18.52 7.43 -8.20
C LEU A 116 -17.19 6.86 -7.69
N MET A 117 -16.15 6.87 -8.52
CA MET A 117 -14.84 6.33 -8.14
C MET A 117 -14.25 7.10 -6.95
N GLY A 118 -14.39 8.43 -6.94
CA GLY A 118 -13.94 9.29 -5.85
C GLY A 118 -14.71 9.01 -4.55
N ASP A 119 -16.04 8.90 -4.63
CA ASP A 119 -16.91 8.60 -3.49
C ASP A 119 -16.54 7.26 -2.82
N ILE A 120 -16.32 6.21 -3.62
CA ILE A 120 -15.93 4.89 -3.11
C ILE A 120 -14.58 4.97 -2.41
N SER A 121 -13.58 5.58 -3.06
CA SER A 121 -12.23 5.72 -2.49
C SER A 121 -12.25 6.53 -1.19
N ALA A 122 -12.98 7.64 -1.16
CA ALA A 122 -13.14 8.48 0.03
C ALA A 122 -13.84 7.73 1.17
N ALA A 123 -14.92 6.98 0.87
CA ALA A 123 -15.63 6.20 1.88
C ALA A 123 -14.76 5.10 2.49
N VAL A 124 -13.96 4.39 1.67
CA VAL A 124 -12.99 3.40 2.15
C VAL A 124 -11.91 4.08 3.00
N GLY A 125 -11.34 5.19 2.51
CA GLY A 125 -10.31 5.95 3.20
C GLY A 125 -10.76 6.46 4.56
N GLN A 126 -11.96 7.03 4.66
CA GLN A 126 -12.53 7.49 5.93
C GLN A 126 -12.73 6.36 6.94
N GLN A 127 -13.20 5.19 6.50
CA GLN A 127 -13.39 4.04 7.39
C GLN A 127 -12.07 3.49 7.90
N LEU A 128 -11.06 3.39 7.02
CA LEU A 128 -9.71 3.00 7.42
C LEU A 128 -9.10 4.00 8.40
N GLN A 129 -9.25 5.30 8.14
CA GLN A 129 -8.75 6.35 9.03
C GLN A 129 -9.40 6.30 10.42
N ARG A 130 -10.73 6.06 10.50
CA ARG A 130 -11.44 5.88 11.79
C ARG A 130 -10.95 4.66 12.56
N ALA A 131 -10.53 3.61 11.86
CA ALA A 131 -9.94 2.43 12.46
C ALA A 131 -8.45 2.59 12.81
N GLY A 132 -7.87 3.80 12.63
CA GLY A 132 -6.48 4.11 12.94
C GLY A 132 -5.49 3.73 11.83
N PHE A 133 -5.97 3.34 10.65
CA PHE A 133 -5.13 3.01 9.49
C PHE A 133 -4.97 4.22 8.58
N ILE A 134 -3.72 4.54 8.24
CA ILE A 134 -3.41 5.54 7.22
C ILE A 134 -3.02 4.79 5.94
N ALA A 135 -3.93 4.74 4.97
CA ALA A 135 -3.65 4.14 3.67
C ALA A 135 -2.69 5.04 2.88
N ARG A 136 -1.40 4.72 2.87
CA ARG A 136 -0.38 5.42 2.06
C ARG A 136 -0.16 4.65 0.76
N GLY A 137 -0.55 5.24 -0.37
CA GLY A 137 -0.32 4.69 -1.71
C GLY A 137 0.63 5.56 -2.51
N GLY A 138 1.51 4.95 -3.30
CA GLY A 138 2.40 5.69 -4.22
C GLY A 138 3.36 6.65 -3.52
N GLN A 139 4.04 6.19 -2.46
CA GLN A 139 5.08 6.99 -1.81
C GLN A 139 6.30 7.15 -2.73
N ILE A 140 6.67 8.39 -2.99
CA ILE A 140 7.96 8.75 -3.57
C ILE A 140 8.88 9.08 -2.40
N ILE A 141 9.97 8.32 -2.30
CA ILE A 141 11.03 8.58 -1.34
C ILE A 141 12.18 9.20 -2.12
N ASP A 142 12.40 10.50 -1.94
CA ASP A 142 13.62 11.14 -2.41
C ASP A 142 14.74 10.95 -1.39
N ALA A 143 15.91 10.55 -1.88
CA ALA A 143 17.12 10.37 -1.10
C ALA A 143 18.24 11.22 -1.69
N SER A 144 18.38 12.42 -1.15
CA SER A 144 19.34 13.42 -1.61
C SER A 144 20.52 13.53 -0.64
N ILE A 145 21.72 13.73 -1.18
CA ILE A 145 22.91 14.02 -0.38
C ILE A 145 23.06 15.54 -0.34
N VAL A 146 22.98 16.12 0.85
CA VAL A 146 23.27 17.54 1.06
C VAL A 146 24.76 17.67 1.35
N SER A 147 25.50 18.25 0.41
CA SER A 147 26.94 18.45 0.55
C SER A 147 27.24 19.39 1.73
N ALA A 148 28.19 19.00 2.56
CA ALA A 148 28.74 19.85 3.61
C ALA A 148 30.21 20.20 3.31
N PRO A 149 30.73 21.33 3.81
CA PRO A 149 32.15 21.65 3.70
C PRO A 149 33.03 20.57 4.33
N ILE A 150 34.04 20.09 3.60
CA ILE A 150 34.97 19.07 4.10
C ILE A 150 35.81 19.69 5.22
N GLN A 151 35.68 19.13 6.42
CA GLN A 151 36.42 19.58 7.59
C GLN A 151 37.84 19.03 7.58
N ARG A 152 38.83 19.90 7.76
CA ARG A 152 40.23 19.51 8.02
C ARG A 152 40.38 19.13 9.50
N ASN A 153 40.32 17.83 9.79
CA ASN A 153 40.48 17.25 11.12
C ASN A 153 41.63 16.23 11.10
N THR A 154 42.28 16.01 12.24
CA THR A 154 43.29 14.95 12.37
C THR A 154 42.64 13.56 12.30
N ARG A 155 43.46 12.51 12.21
CA ARG A 155 42.96 11.14 12.19
C ARG A 155 42.34 10.74 13.54
N GLU A 156 42.88 11.24 14.65
CA GLU A 156 42.31 11.03 15.99
C GLU A 156 40.95 11.73 16.13
N GLU A 157 40.86 13.02 15.74
CA GLU A 157 39.61 13.79 15.78
C GLU A 157 38.52 13.12 14.93
N ASN A 158 38.87 12.63 13.72
CA ASN A 158 37.94 11.89 12.87
C ASN A 158 37.51 10.54 13.49
N GLY A 159 38.39 9.88 14.25
CA GLY A 159 38.07 8.68 15.00
C GLY A 159 37.02 8.95 16.08
N GLN A 160 37.23 10.01 16.86
CA GLN A 160 36.31 10.46 17.92
C GLN A 160 34.94 10.85 17.35
N ILE A 161 34.91 11.60 16.24
CA ILE A 161 33.65 11.98 15.55
C ILE A 161 32.86 10.75 15.08
N LYS A 162 33.54 9.71 14.59
CA LYS A 162 32.86 8.49 14.14
C LYS A 162 32.29 7.66 15.29
N GLN A 163 32.94 7.67 16.45
CA GLN A 163 32.50 6.93 17.63
C GLN A 163 31.32 7.61 18.36
N GLY A 164 30.95 8.83 17.96
CA GLY A 164 29.79 9.54 18.52
C GLY A 164 29.99 10.00 19.97
N GLY A 165 31.24 10.05 20.45
CA GLY A 165 31.57 10.56 21.78
C GLY A 165 31.54 12.10 21.86
N GLU A 166 31.89 12.64 23.02
CA GLU A 166 32.08 14.07 23.24
C GLU A 166 33.32 14.57 22.48
N VAL A 167 33.13 14.90 21.20
CA VAL A 167 34.17 15.46 20.35
C VAL A 167 34.49 16.88 20.83
N GLY A 168 35.78 17.17 21.06
CA GLY A 168 36.24 18.54 21.25
C GLY A 168 36.18 19.07 22.68
N GLN A 169 36.37 18.21 23.69
CA GLN A 169 36.61 18.69 25.07
C GLN A 169 37.79 19.69 25.13
N ASP A 170 38.84 19.45 24.35
CA ASP A 170 40.01 20.34 24.24
C ASP A 170 39.84 21.49 23.23
N TRP A 171 38.66 21.61 22.59
CA TRP A 171 38.40 22.67 21.62
C TRP A 171 37.85 23.91 22.34
N ASN A 172 38.42 25.08 22.01
CA ASN A 172 37.82 26.34 22.41
C ASN A 172 36.45 26.56 21.73
N ASP A 173 35.67 27.50 22.26
CA ASP A 173 34.30 27.74 21.79
C ASP A 173 34.24 28.15 20.32
N ALA A 174 35.23 28.92 19.84
CA ALA A 174 35.35 29.33 18.45
C ALA A 174 35.54 28.14 17.50
N LYS A 175 36.41 27.19 17.85
CA LYS A 175 36.65 25.98 17.05
C LYS A 175 35.42 25.07 17.07
N ARG A 176 34.76 24.92 18.22
CA ARG A 176 33.51 24.13 18.32
C ARG A 176 32.41 24.68 17.42
N ALA A 177 32.22 25.99 17.36
CA ALA A 177 31.22 26.61 16.49
C ALA A 177 31.51 26.43 14.98
N GLN A 178 32.78 26.29 14.61
CA GLN A 178 33.19 26.14 13.20
C GLN A 178 33.12 24.69 12.70
N LYS A 179 33.18 23.71 13.60
CA LYS A 179 33.33 22.30 13.25
C LYS A 179 31.99 21.57 13.17
N ASP A 180 31.68 21.06 11.98
CA ASP A 180 30.58 20.13 11.79
C ASP A 180 30.98 18.71 12.22
N VAL A 181 30.41 18.24 13.33
CA VAL A 181 30.63 16.90 13.89
C VAL A 181 29.57 15.88 13.45
N GLN A 182 28.57 16.29 12.68
CA GLN A 182 27.43 15.46 12.28
C GLN A 182 27.52 14.98 10.82
N ALA A 183 28.14 15.75 9.92
CA ALA A 183 28.36 15.33 8.54
C ALA A 183 29.23 14.06 8.44
N ARG A 184 28.94 13.20 7.45
CA ARG A 184 29.64 11.93 7.25
C ARG A 184 30.03 11.73 5.77
N TRP A 185 31.06 10.92 5.56
CA TRP A 185 31.38 10.41 4.22
C TRP A 185 30.39 9.31 3.83
N THR A 186 29.85 9.40 2.62
CA THR A 186 29.01 8.37 2.00
C THR A 186 29.45 8.13 0.56
N ARG A 187 29.07 6.98 -0.02
CA ARG A 187 29.37 6.65 -1.40
C ARG A 187 28.06 6.54 -2.19
N LYS A 188 27.96 7.24 -3.32
CA LYS A 188 26.80 7.18 -4.25
C LYS A 188 27.35 7.08 -5.67
N HIS A 189 26.88 6.10 -6.44
CA HIS A 189 27.36 5.81 -7.81
C HIS A 189 28.89 5.72 -7.94
N GLY A 190 29.54 5.04 -6.99
CA GLY A 190 31.01 4.89 -6.99
C GLY A 190 31.80 6.11 -6.54
N LYS A 191 31.19 7.30 -6.43
CA LYS A 191 31.83 8.55 -5.97
C LYS A 191 31.59 8.78 -4.48
N ALA A 192 32.60 9.34 -3.81
CA ALA A 192 32.52 9.72 -2.40
C ALA A 192 31.93 11.13 -2.27
N HIS A 193 31.00 11.31 -1.35
CA HIS A 193 30.38 12.57 -1.00
C HIS A 193 30.48 12.79 0.51
N TYR A 194 30.74 14.03 0.94
CA TYR A 194 30.76 14.41 2.35
C TYR A 194 29.55 15.30 2.65
N GLY A 195 28.76 14.91 3.65
CA GLY A 195 27.57 15.67 4.03
C GLY A 195 26.50 14.83 4.72
N TYR A 196 25.25 15.20 4.50
CA TYR A 196 24.07 14.61 5.14
C TYR A 196 23.25 13.76 4.17
N LYS A 197 22.63 12.72 4.70
CA LYS A 197 21.60 11.95 3.98
C LYS A 197 20.25 12.53 4.32
N LEU A 198 19.63 13.21 3.37
CA LEU A 198 18.28 13.70 3.49
C LEU A 198 17.32 12.69 2.87
N HIS A 199 16.28 12.34 3.61
CA HIS A 199 15.20 11.48 3.13
C HIS A 199 13.91 12.28 3.20
N ALA A 200 13.29 12.55 2.05
CA ALA A 200 11.97 13.15 1.97
C ALA A 200 10.99 12.08 1.48
N SER A 201 9.90 11.86 2.21
CA SER A 201 8.83 10.97 1.77
C SER A 201 7.60 11.81 1.49
N THR A 202 7.11 11.72 0.26
CA THR A 202 5.84 12.32 -0.16
C THR A 202 4.92 11.22 -0.65
N ASP A 203 3.65 11.28 -0.28
CA ASP A 203 2.60 10.43 -0.83
C ASP A 203 1.85 11.17 -1.95
N ARG A 204 1.27 10.38 -2.87
CA ARG A 204 0.37 10.94 -3.88
C ARG A 204 -0.93 11.30 -3.18
N ARG A 205 -1.20 12.61 -3.04
CA ARG A 205 -2.51 13.13 -2.61
C ARG A 205 -3.61 12.75 -3.59
#